data_AF-A0A938MAY7-F1
#
_entry.id   AF-A0A938MAY7-F1
#
_cell.length_a   1.000
_cell.length_b   1.000
_cell.length_c   1.000
_cell.angle_alpha   90.00
_cell.angle_beta   90.00
_cell.angle_gamma   90.00
#
_symmetry.space_group_name_H-M   'P 1'
#
loop_
_entity.id
_entity.type
_entity.pdbx_description
1 polymer ?
#
loop_
_entity_poly.entity_id
_entity_poly.type
_entity_poly.pdbx_seq_one_letter_code
_entity_poly.pdbx_strand_id
1 'polypeptide(L)'
;MTRLALIGVAVGLALLRCAGAEAKTPVTVSDKGPQYRTSQYADHVGHRYEDRTVTLQCGEVRYGIHYRGCVDESHKGRVGVVEGSVGMPAPSSENWYGGGFLRLKLNGVDVGSYRLAAMQVTEQGERGGVELVWDTADAVVRMRFMLESGANHVKAEVSWIPKAEIKDAALELSCY
;
A
#
# COMPACT_ATOMS: atom_id res chain seq x y z
N MET A 1 -11.03 64.21 -55.85
CA MET A 1 -11.64 63.12 -55.07
C MET A 1 -10.53 62.17 -54.66
N THR A 2 -9.98 62.30 -53.46
CA THR A 2 -8.87 61.43 -53.02
C THR A 2 -9.10 61.12 -51.54
N ARG A 3 -9.47 59.88 -51.23
CA ARG A 3 -9.75 59.41 -49.86
C ARG A 3 -8.46 58.92 -49.22
N LEU A 4 -8.09 59.51 -48.08
CA LEU A 4 -7.09 58.98 -47.15
C LEU A 4 -7.70 57.81 -46.38
N ALA A 5 -7.02 56.66 -46.35
CA ALA A 5 -7.36 55.54 -45.48
C ALA A 5 -6.40 55.52 -44.28
N LEU A 6 -6.93 55.69 -43.07
CA LEU A 6 -6.20 55.44 -41.82
C LEU A 6 -6.16 53.92 -41.57
N ILE A 7 -4.96 53.37 -41.44
CA ILE A 7 -4.72 52.01 -40.95
C ILE A 7 -4.52 52.11 -39.43
N GLY A 8 -5.52 51.68 -38.66
CA GLY A 8 -5.41 51.52 -37.21
C GLY A 8 -4.73 50.20 -36.87
N VAL A 9 -3.59 50.26 -36.19
CA VAL A 9 -2.92 49.08 -35.61
C VAL A 9 -3.52 48.84 -34.23
N ALA A 10 -4.29 47.77 -34.08
CA ALA A 10 -4.78 47.31 -32.79
C ALA A 10 -3.68 46.48 -32.10
N VAL A 11 -3.10 47.03 -31.02
CA VAL A 11 -2.18 46.30 -30.14
C VAL A 11 -3.02 45.42 -29.22
N GLY A 12 -3.13 44.13 -29.55
CA GLY A 12 -3.76 43.13 -28.70
C GLY A 12 -2.87 42.80 -27.51
N LEU A 13 -3.27 43.22 -26.31
CA LEU A 13 -2.65 42.83 -25.06
C LEU A 13 -3.02 41.37 -24.77
N ALA A 14 -2.12 40.43 -25.12
CA ALA A 14 -2.28 39.02 -24.80
C ALA A 14 -2.12 38.83 -23.28
N LEU A 15 -3.23 38.69 -22.57
CA LEU A 15 -3.24 38.24 -21.18
C LEU A 15 -2.76 36.78 -21.15
N LEU A 16 -1.49 36.58 -20.79
CA LEU A 16 -0.93 35.28 -20.47
C LEU A 16 -1.63 34.77 -19.20
N ARG A 17 -2.68 33.96 -19.38
CA ARG A 17 -3.22 33.13 -18.30
C ARG A 17 -2.14 32.09 -17.99
N CYS A 18 -1.31 32.35 -16.99
CA CYS A 18 -0.61 31.29 -16.28
C CYS A 18 -1.70 30.36 -15.74
N ALA A 19 -1.87 29.20 -16.36
CA ALA A 19 -2.65 28.12 -15.79
C ALA A 19 -1.98 27.77 -14.46
N GLY A 20 -2.53 28.26 -13.35
CA GLY A 20 -2.09 27.85 -12.03
C GLY A 20 -2.24 26.34 -11.95
N ALA A 21 -1.14 25.62 -11.76
CA ALA A 21 -1.21 24.21 -11.43
C ALA A 21 -2.12 24.08 -10.19
N GLU A 22 -3.21 23.34 -10.33
CA GLU A 22 -4.12 23.08 -9.22
C GLU A 22 -3.30 22.46 -8.08
N ALA A 23 -3.41 23.02 -6.88
CA ALA A 23 -2.65 22.58 -5.74
C ALA A 23 -3.03 21.12 -5.41
N LYS A 24 -2.11 20.20 -5.72
CA LYS A 24 -2.25 18.78 -5.47
C LYS A 24 -2.53 18.53 -3.98
N THR A 25 -3.62 17.83 -3.66
CA THR A 25 -3.95 17.46 -2.28
C THR A 25 -2.87 16.52 -1.74
N PRO A 26 -2.12 16.87 -0.69
CA PRO A 26 -1.04 16.03 -0.21
C PRO A 26 -1.58 14.72 0.37
N VAL A 27 -0.80 13.67 0.22
CA VAL A 27 -1.02 12.36 0.82
C VAL A 27 -0.49 12.37 2.24
N THR A 28 -1.36 12.08 3.21
CA THR A 28 -0.98 11.85 4.60
C THR A 28 -0.87 10.35 4.87
N VAL A 29 0.09 9.98 5.71
CA VAL A 29 0.28 8.59 6.13
C VAL A 29 0.21 8.51 7.64
N SER A 30 -0.55 7.56 8.17
CA SER A 30 -0.64 7.31 9.62
C SER A 30 -0.36 5.85 9.93
N ASP A 31 0.44 5.64 10.98
CA ASP A 31 0.84 4.33 11.48
C ASP A 31 0.76 4.36 13.00
N LYS A 32 -0.02 3.45 13.59
CA LYS A 32 -0.15 3.33 15.05
C LYS A 32 0.85 2.34 15.66
N GLY A 33 1.76 1.82 14.85
CA GLY A 33 2.66 0.74 15.22
C GLY A 33 1.95 -0.59 15.41
N PRO A 34 2.71 -1.65 15.73
CA PRO A 34 2.15 -2.95 16.00
C PRO A 34 1.29 -2.92 17.27
N GLN A 35 0.10 -3.49 17.18
CA GLN A 35 -0.80 -3.77 18.29
C GLN A 35 -0.80 -5.28 18.52
N TYR A 36 -0.95 -5.69 19.78
CA TYR A 36 -0.96 -7.10 20.14
C TYR A 36 -2.24 -7.46 20.87
N ARG A 37 -2.81 -8.62 20.52
CA ARG A 37 -4.00 -9.16 21.17
C ARG A 37 -3.88 -10.66 21.39
N THR A 38 -4.65 -11.17 22.33
CA THR A 38 -4.84 -12.61 22.51
C THR A 38 -5.97 -13.08 21.59
N SER A 39 -5.69 -14.12 20.80
CA SER A 39 -6.64 -14.66 19.84
C SER A 39 -7.71 -15.53 20.50
N GLN A 40 -8.90 -15.49 19.89
CA GLN A 40 -10.03 -16.40 20.16
C GLN A 40 -10.36 -17.26 18.94
N TYR A 41 -9.56 -17.22 17.87
CA TYR A 41 -9.77 -18.07 16.70
C TYR A 41 -9.59 -19.54 17.09
N ALA A 42 -10.43 -20.41 16.51
CA ALA A 42 -10.25 -21.85 16.61
C ALA A 42 -8.80 -22.23 16.20
N ASP A 43 -8.22 -23.20 16.91
CA ASP A 43 -6.82 -23.64 16.76
C ASP A 43 -5.73 -22.61 17.13
N HIS A 44 -6.11 -21.39 17.48
CA HIS A 44 -5.20 -20.33 17.94
C HIS A 44 -5.74 -19.61 19.19
N VAL A 45 -6.52 -20.31 20.03
CA VAL A 45 -7.05 -19.74 21.28
C VAL A 45 -5.90 -19.48 22.24
N GLY A 46 -5.83 -18.27 22.79
CA GLY A 46 -4.77 -17.89 23.73
C GLY A 46 -3.45 -17.45 23.07
N HIS A 47 -3.30 -17.66 21.76
CA HIS A 47 -2.09 -17.27 21.03
C HIS A 47 -1.99 -15.74 20.90
N ARG A 48 -0.75 -15.23 20.89
CA ARG A 48 -0.48 -13.81 20.62
C ARG A 48 -0.59 -13.48 19.13
N TYR A 49 -1.45 -12.54 18.78
CA TYR A 49 -1.57 -11.94 17.45
C TYR A 49 -0.94 -10.56 17.42
N GLU A 50 -0.28 -10.27 16.31
CA GLU A 50 0.15 -8.93 15.92
C GLU A 50 -0.80 -8.41 14.84
N ASP A 51 -1.30 -7.18 15.03
CA ASP A 51 -2.10 -6.44 14.08
C ASP A 51 -1.43 -5.08 13.86
N ARG A 52 -1.27 -4.64 12.62
CA ARG A 52 -0.72 -3.31 12.29
C ARG A 52 -1.40 -2.75 11.06
N THR A 53 -1.93 -1.54 11.16
CA THR A 53 -2.55 -0.84 10.02
C THR A 53 -1.80 0.45 9.74
N VAL A 54 -1.39 0.62 8.49
CA VAL A 54 -0.95 1.91 7.96
C VAL A 54 -2.03 2.44 7.03
N THR A 55 -2.43 3.70 7.23
CA THR A 55 -3.45 4.36 6.39
C THR A 55 -2.80 5.38 5.49
N LEU A 56 -3.06 5.29 4.19
CA LEU A 56 -2.71 6.27 3.16
C LEU A 56 -3.98 7.08 2.84
N GLN A 57 -3.92 8.41 2.93
CA GLN A 57 -5.08 9.27 2.69
C GLN A 57 -4.75 10.47 1.82
N CYS A 58 -5.59 10.75 0.82
CA CYS A 58 -5.51 11.91 -0.07
C CYS A 58 -6.91 12.51 -0.25
N GLY A 59 -7.19 13.62 0.44
CA GLY A 59 -8.55 14.18 0.48
C GLY A 59 -9.54 13.18 1.08
N GLU A 60 -10.57 12.83 0.32
CA GLU A 60 -11.58 11.83 0.70
C GLU A 60 -11.15 10.38 0.41
N VAL A 61 -10.12 10.18 -0.41
CA VAL A 61 -9.60 8.85 -0.75
C VAL A 61 -8.78 8.31 0.41
N ARG A 62 -9.11 7.10 0.88
CA ARG A 62 -8.44 6.44 2.00
C ARG A 62 -8.25 4.95 1.74
N TYR A 63 -7.01 4.49 1.90
CA TYR A 63 -6.64 3.08 1.86
C TYR A 63 -5.95 2.66 3.16
N GLY A 64 -6.34 1.51 3.69
CA GLY A 64 -5.68 0.91 4.86
C GLY A 64 -4.90 -0.32 4.41
N ILE A 65 -3.60 -0.37 4.67
CA ILE A 65 -2.79 -1.57 4.49
C ILE A 65 -2.64 -2.22 5.86
N HIS A 66 -3.12 -3.45 5.99
CA HIS A 66 -3.12 -4.18 7.25
C HIS A 66 -2.16 -5.35 7.20
N TYR A 67 -1.38 -5.52 8.26
CA TYR A 67 -0.70 -6.77 8.56
C TYR A 67 -1.37 -7.44 9.75
N ARG A 68 -1.58 -8.74 9.65
CA ARG A 68 -2.03 -9.60 10.76
C ARG A 68 -1.24 -10.90 10.77
N GLY A 69 -0.87 -11.37 11.95
CA GLY A 69 -0.27 -12.69 12.09
C GLY A 69 -0.30 -13.22 13.52
N CYS A 70 -0.49 -14.53 13.66
CA CYS A 70 -0.22 -15.21 14.93
C CYS A 70 1.29 -15.34 15.14
N VAL A 71 1.84 -14.55 16.07
CA VAL A 71 3.28 -14.44 16.35
C VAL A 71 3.68 -15.18 17.63
N ASP A 72 2.83 -16.09 18.07
CA ASP A 72 3.06 -16.92 19.25
C ASP A 72 4.33 -17.76 19.13
N GLU A 73 5.06 -17.93 20.24
CA GLU A 73 6.33 -18.64 20.26
C GLU A 73 6.19 -20.12 19.89
N SER A 74 5.00 -20.70 20.09
CA SER A 74 4.67 -22.07 19.66
C SER A 74 4.88 -22.31 18.16
N HIS A 75 4.89 -21.25 17.34
CA HIS A 75 5.11 -21.34 15.90
C HIS A 75 6.58 -21.35 15.46
N LYS A 76 7.56 -21.32 16.39
CA LYS A 76 8.99 -21.46 16.09
C LYS A 76 9.50 -20.52 15.00
N GLY A 77 9.04 -19.27 15.01
CA GLY A 77 9.43 -18.23 14.03
C GLY A 77 8.60 -18.19 12.74
N ARG A 78 7.65 -19.11 12.57
CA ARG A 78 6.58 -19.00 11.56
C ARG A 78 5.42 -18.18 12.11
N VAL A 79 4.56 -17.73 11.22
CA VAL A 79 3.30 -17.06 11.56
C VAL A 79 2.15 -18.02 11.30
N GLY A 80 1.28 -18.20 12.31
CA GLY A 80 -0.02 -18.83 12.09
C GLY A 80 -0.94 -17.87 11.33
N VAL A 81 -1.46 -18.31 10.19
CA VAL A 81 -2.25 -17.46 9.29
C VAL A 81 -3.63 -18.09 9.10
N VAL A 82 -4.67 -17.45 9.65
CA VAL A 82 -6.06 -17.94 9.52
C VAL A 82 -6.64 -17.56 8.15
N GLU A 83 -6.55 -16.28 7.80
CA GLU A 83 -7.12 -15.73 6.54
C GLU A 83 -6.04 -15.26 5.55
N GLY A 84 -4.88 -14.86 6.06
CA GLY A 84 -3.75 -14.32 5.29
C GLY A 84 -3.05 -13.20 6.08
N SER A 85 -1.85 -12.80 5.65
CA SER A 85 -1.04 -11.85 6.41
C SER A 85 -1.25 -10.39 6.01
N VAL A 86 -1.51 -10.10 4.73
CA VAL A 86 -1.72 -8.74 4.21
C VAL A 86 -3.19 -8.52 3.86
N GLY A 87 -3.80 -7.52 4.48
CA GLY A 87 -5.21 -7.15 4.32
C GLY A 87 -5.38 -5.70 3.87
N MET A 88 -6.61 -5.34 3.49
CA MET A 88 -6.95 -3.98 3.09
C MET A 88 -8.28 -3.49 3.69
N PRO A 89 -8.35 -3.17 5.00
CA PRO A 89 -9.60 -2.85 5.69
C PRO A 89 -10.29 -1.54 5.24
N ALA A 90 -9.64 -0.75 4.39
CA ALA A 90 -10.25 0.42 3.76
C ALA A 90 -9.81 0.51 2.29
N PRO A 91 -10.70 0.90 1.36
CA PRO A 91 -12.10 1.31 1.58
C PRO A 91 -13.00 0.16 2.07
N SER A 92 -13.90 0.45 3.02
CA SER A 92 -14.68 -0.57 3.76
C SER A 92 -15.94 -1.06 3.03
N SER A 93 -16.29 -0.47 1.88
CA SER A 93 -17.42 -0.88 1.03
C SER A 93 -17.10 -2.04 0.09
N GLU A 94 -15.83 -2.43 -0.01
CA GLU A 94 -15.32 -3.29 -1.10
C GLU A 94 -15.02 -4.73 -0.66
N ASN A 95 -15.59 -5.18 0.46
CA ASN A 95 -15.45 -6.53 1.04
C ASN A 95 -14.01 -7.11 1.09
N TRP A 96 -13.00 -6.27 1.30
CA TRP A 96 -11.63 -6.75 1.43
C TRP A 96 -11.43 -7.54 2.71
N TYR A 97 -10.65 -8.60 2.62
CA TYR A 97 -10.25 -9.36 3.81
C TYR A 97 -9.41 -8.49 4.75
N GLY A 98 -9.72 -8.59 6.05
CA GLY A 98 -8.93 -7.99 7.12
C GLY A 98 -7.48 -8.52 7.13
N GLY A 99 -7.28 -9.78 6.71
CA GLY A 99 -5.98 -10.33 6.29
C GLY A 99 -6.18 -11.32 5.13
N GLY A 100 -5.29 -11.34 4.15
CA GLY A 100 -5.41 -12.23 2.97
C GLY A 100 -5.95 -11.58 1.70
N PHE A 101 -6.04 -10.25 1.66
CA PHE A 101 -6.30 -9.49 0.43
C PHE A 101 -5.24 -9.79 -0.65
N LEU A 102 -3.96 -9.79 -0.26
CA LEU A 102 -2.84 -10.01 -1.17
C LEU A 102 -1.93 -11.09 -0.60
N ARG A 103 -1.57 -12.10 -1.39
CA ARG A 103 -0.62 -13.15 -1.02
C ARG A 103 0.44 -13.29 -2.08
N LEU A 104 1.70 -13.36 -1.66
CA LEU A 104 2.82 -13.68 -2.52
C LEU A 104 3.33 -15.07 -2.16
N LYS A 105 3.44 -15.94 -3.16
CA LYS A 105 4.11 -17.22 -3.03
C LYS A 105 5.40 -17.21 -3.84
N LEU A 106 6.48 -17.70 -3.24
CA LEU A 106 7.74 -17.99 -3.92
C LEU A 106 8.01 -19.49 -3.75
N ASN A 107 8.34 -20.18 -4.84
CA ASN A 107 8.56 -21.63 -4.81
C ASN A 107 7.38 -22.41 -4.15
N GLY A 108 6.15 -21.97 -4.41
CA GLY A 108 4.92 -22.49 -3.81
C GLY A 108 4.67 -22.13 -2.33
N VAL A 109 5.59 -21.44 -1.66
CA VAL A 109 5.47 -21.09 -0.22
C VAL A 109 4.96 -19.68 -0.04
N ASP A 110 3.90 -19.51 0.75
CA ASP A 110 3.37 -18.19 1.12
C ASP A 110 4.39 -17.42 1.97
N VAL A 111 4.82 -16.26 1.47
CA VAL A 111 5.71 -15.34 2.18
C VAL A 111 5.08 -14.86 3.50
N GLY A 112 3.76 -14.74 3.54
CA GLY A 112 3.00 -14.41 4.74
C GLY A 112 3.08 -15.44 5.87
N SER A 113 3.57 -16.65 5.60
CA SER A 113 3.82 -17.67 6.64
C SER A 113 5.09 -17.40 7.47
N TYR A 114 5.92 -16.43 7.05
CA TYR A 114 7.09 -15.96 7.78
C TYR A 114 6.74 -14.74 8.63
N ARG A 115 7.45 -14.58 9.74
CA ARG A 115 7.31 -13.36 10.57
C ARG A 115 7.70 -12.14 9.74
N LEU A 116 6.86 -11.11 9.80
CA LEU A 116 7.18 -9.82 9.21
C LEU A 116 8.45 -9.27 9.88
N ALA A 117 9.45 -8.98 9.06
CA ALA A 117 10.73 -8.45 9.53
C ALA A 117 10.64 -6.94 9.76
N ALA A 118 9.93 -6.22 8.89
CA ALA A 118 9.66 -4.80 9.05
C ALA A 118 8.36 -4.38 8.36
N MET A 119 7.75 -3.34 8.91
CA MET A 119 6.75 -2.54 8.22
C MET A 119 7.03 -1.07 8.55
N GLN A 120 7.06 -0.21 7.54
CA GLN A 120 7.47 1.19 7.71
C GLN A 120 6.80 2.11 6.70
N VAL A 121 6.47 3.31 7.16
CA VAL A 121 6.11 4.43 6.28
C VAL A 121 7.38 4.86 5.54
N THR A 122 7.31 4.94 4.22
CA THR A 122 8.46 5.30 3.36
C THR A 122 8.41 6.73 2.87
N GLU A 123 7.22 7.34 2.78
CA GLU A 123 7.02 8.67 2.22
C GLU A 123 5.62 9.24 2.55
N GLN A 124 5.50 10.56 2.45
CA GLN A 124 4.27 11.35 2.58
C GLN A 124 4.42 12.67 1.78
N GLY A 125 3.32 13.35 1.47
CA GLY A 125 3.31 14.60 0.69
C GLY A 125 2.82 14.37 -0.74
N GLU A 126 3.67 14.47 -1.75
CA GLU A 126 3.25 14.25 -3.15
C GLU A 126 2.76 12.83 -3.42
N ARG A 127 3.29 11.87 -2.64
CA ARG A 127 2.89 10.47 -2.59
C ARG A 127 3.05 9.97 -1.16
N GLY A 128 2.22 9.02 -0.77
CA GLY A 128 2.31 8.31 0.51
C GLY A 128 2.63 6.86 0.26
N GLY A 129 3.51 6.28 1.08
CA GLY A 129 3.97 4.92 0.86
C GLY A 129 4.20 4.15 2.14
N VAL A 130 3.95 2.84 2.09
CA VAL A 130 4.29 1.88 3.14
C VAL A 130 4.98 0.67 2.53
N GLU A 131 6.02 0.20 3.19
CA GLU A 131 6.78 -1.00 2.82
C GLU A 131 6.62 -2.07 3.90
N LEU A 132 6.43 -3.31 3.47
CA LEU A 132 6.45 -4.53 4.28
C LEU A 132 7.62 -5.40 3.80
N VAL A 133 8.38 -5.94 4.75
CA VAL A 133 9.58 -6.73 4.48
C VAL A 133 9.48 -8.08 5.17
N TRP A 134 9.75 -9.14 4.42
CA TRP A 134 9.92 -10.49 4.96
C TRP A 134 11.31 -11.00 4.65
N ASP A 135 11.89 -11.69 5.62
CA ASP A 135 13.08 -12.51 5.42
C ASP A 135 12.63 -13.97 5.39
N THR A 136 12.67 -14.59 4.22
CA THR A 136 12.31 -16.00 4.02
C THR A 136 13.56 -16.83 3.73
N ALA A 137 13.40 -18.15 3.68
CA ALA A 137 14.47 -19.05 3.24
C ALA A 137 14.89 -18.78 1.78
N ASP A 138 13.94 -18.41 0.91
CA ASP A 138 14.17 -18.25 -0.52
C ASP A 138 14.60 -16.83 -0.92
N ALA A 139 14.17 -15.79 -0.19
CA ALA A 139 14.48 -14.40 -0.53
C ALA A 139 14.26 -13.41 0.63
N VAL A 140 14.85 -12.22 0.50
CA VAL A 140 14.34 -11.02 1.20
C VAL A 140 13.29 -10.37 0.31
N VAL A 141 12.04 -10.39 0.74
CA VAL A 141 10.89 -9.88 -0.02
C VAL A 141 10.50 -8.50 0.49
N ARG A 142 10.20 -7.60 -0.43
CA ARG A 142 9.63 -6.28 -0.17
C ARG A 142 8.30 -6.14 -0.92
N MET A 143 7.29 -5.67 -0.21
CA MET A 143 6.00 -5.31 -0.77
C MET A 143 5.69 -3.87 -0.39
N ARG A 144 5.47 -3.03 -1.38
CA ARG A 144 5.24 -1.61 -1.20
C ARG A 144 3.88 -1.21 -1.74
N PHE A 145 3.16 -0.41 -0.97
CA PHE A 145 1.90 0.20 -1.38
C PHE A 145 2.07 1.71 -1.45
N MET A 146 1.59 2.32 -2.53
CA MET A 146 1.77 3.75 -2.80
C MET A 146 0.45 4.39 -3.24
N LEU A 147 0.15 5.55 -2.66
CA LEU A 147 -0.94 6.44 -3.09
C LEU A 147 -0.30 7.73 -3.60
N GLU A 148 -0.63 8.14 -4.81
CA GLU A 148 -0.21 9.42 -5.38
C GLU A 148 -1.25 10.49 -5.10
N SER A 149 -0.81 11.75 -4.98
CA SER A 149 -1.72 12.88 -4.86
C SER A 149 -2.70 12.94 -6.05
N GLY A 150 -4.00 13.02 -5.74
CA GLY A 150 -5.08 13.02 -6.71
C GLY A 150 -5.44 11.65 -7.28
N ALA A 151 -4.74 10.57 -6.90
CA ALA A 151 -5.07 9.22 -7.32
C ALA A 151 -6.25 8.65 -6.51
N ASN A 152 -7.04 7.83 -7.17
CA ASN A 152 -8.17 7.07 -6.60
C ASN A 152 -7.88 5.57 -6.53
N HIS A 153 -6.60 5.19 -6.50
CA HIS A 153 -6.14 3.81 -6.43
C HIS A 153 -4.80 3.76 -5.70
N VAL A 154 -4.48 2.58 -5.17
CA VAL A 154 -3.15 2.27 -4.63
C VAL A 154 -2.39 1.43 -5.63
N LYS A 155 -1.12 1.75 -5.81
CA LYS A 155 -0.16 0.93 -6.57
C LYS A 155 0.50 -0.04 -5.60
N ALA A 156 0.61 -1.30 -6.01
CA ALA A 156 1.38 -2.31 -5.31
C ALA A 156 2.63 -2.67 -6.12
N GLU A 157 3.79 -2.67 -5.47
CA GLU A 157 5.05 -3.14 -6.03
C GLU A 157 5.57 -4.27 -5.16
N VAL A 158 6.03 -5.34 -5.80
CA VAL A 158 6.67 -6.47 -5.14
C VAL A 158 8.05 -6.64 -5.74
N SER A 159 9.07 -6.70 -4.90
CA SER A 159 10.44 -7.00 -5.28
C SER A 159 11.07 -7.97 -4.30
N TRP A 160 12.09 -8.71 -4.74
CA TRP A 160 12.80 -9.62 -3.87
C TRP A 160 14.26 -9.76 -4.25
N ILE A 161 15.10 -10.03 -3.24
CA ILE A 161 16.51 -10.39 -3.40
C ILE A 161 16.64 -11.89 -3.12
N PRO A 162 16.86 -12.73 -4.15
CA PRO A 162 16.94 -14.17 -3.97
C PRO A 162 18.10 -14.61 -3.07
N LYS A 163 17.84 -15.58 -2.19
CA LYS A 163 18.82 -16.38 -1.43
C LYS A 163 18.95 -17.79 -2.00
N ALA A 164 17.91 -18.25 -2.67
CA ALA A 164 17.85 -19.48 -3.45
C ALA A 164 17.27 -19.20 -4.86
N GLU A 165 17.36 -20.18 -5.75
CA GLU A 165 16.73 -20.08 -7.08
C GLU A 165 15.20 -19.98 -6.95
N ILE A 166 14.60 -18.95 -7.57
CA ILE A 166 13.15 -18.77 -7.63
C ILE A 166 12.65 -19.37 -8.94
N LYS A 167 11.95 -20.50 -8.86
CA LYS A 167 11.43 -21.25 -10.01
C LYS A 167 10.02 -20.82 -10.37
N ASP A 168 9.25 -20.41 -9.36
CA ASP A 168 7.91 -19.89 -9.51
C ASP A 168 7.65 -18.73 -8.53
N ALA A 169 6.83 -17.79 -8.99
CA ALA A 169 6.28 -16.72 -8.19
C ALA A 169 4.81 -16.55 -8.55
N ALA A 170 3.95 -16.47 -7.54
CA ALA A 170 2.51 -16.26 -7.73
C ALA A 170 2.04 -15.13 -6.82
N LEU A 171 1.29 -14.19 -7.40
CA LEU A 171 0.61 -13.13 -6.67
C LEU A 171 -0.90 -13.42 -6.73
N GLU A 172 -1.50 -13.64 -5.58
CA GLU A 172 -2.93 -13.93 -5.44
C GLU A 172 -3.62 -12.73 -4.81
N LEU A 173 -4.70 -12.27 -5.45
CA LEU A 173 -5.58 -11.22 -4.94
C LEU A 173 -6.92 -11.84 -4.57
N SER A 174 -7.40 -11.60 -3.36
CA SER A 174 -8.70 -12.11 -2.89
C SER A 174 -9.60 -10.97 -2.45
N CYS A 175 -10.86 -11.00 -2.90
CA CYS A 175 -11.97 -10.17 -2.43
C CYS A 175 -13.21 -11.06 -2.22
N TYR A 176 -14.18 -10.58 -1.42
CA TYR A 176 -15.44 -11.29 -1.18
C TYR A 176 -16.55 -10.84 -2.14
#